data_AF-A0A830FA58-F1
#
_entry.id   AF-A0A830FA58-F1
#
_cell.length_a   1.000
_cell.length_b   1.000
_cell.length_c   1.000
_cell.angle_alpha   90.00
_cell.angle_beta   90.00
_cell.angle_gamma   90.00
#
_symmetry.space_group_name_H-M   'P 1'
#
loop_
_entity.id
_entity.type
_entity.pdbx_description
1 polymer ?
#
loop_
_entity_poly.entity_id
_entity_poly.type
_entity_poly.pdbx_seq_one_letter_code
_entity_poly.pdbx_strand_id
1 'polypeptide(L)'
;MLAGCSSGPTADGTIAETAAPATGTNRTTATQTTTAEPVPASAGSFDATLVRDTTDSHPPRVEATLTNESDAAFTLSGGYAPPFSASAARERAGDAALALYPIDEDARQYVQRVGANSSAPPSNRTNGCWRLDGSYAVAGIARMLTLSPGESASVTYDVYTSGDGACFPDGDYLAEHAARVSRGTHYDDATSTAWLYGFTLHVRDNTIASLNVEKITRAGGA
;
A
#
# COMPACT_ATOMS: atom_id res chain seq x y z
N MET A 1 -5.57 -41.74 -58.02
CA MET A 1 -6.55 -41.93 -56.92
C MET A 1 -7.73 -41.02 -57.24
N LEU A 2 -8.73 -41.48 -58.02
CA LEU A 2 -9.98 -42.14 -57.58
C LEU A 2 -10.77 -41.22 -56.61
N ALA A 3 -11.69 -40.38 -57.11
CA ALA A 3 -13.15 -40.60 -57.25
C ALA A 3 -13.89 -40.58 -55.89
N GLY A 4 -15.05 -39.95 -55.68
CA GLY A 4 -16.01 -39.27 -56.55
C GLY A 4 -17.17 -38.68 -55.72
N CYS A 5 -17.97 -37.83 -56.36
CA CYS A 5 -19.22 -37.26 -55.86
C CYS A 5 -20.43 -38.18 -56.16
N SER A 6 -21.60 -37.81 -55.60
CA SER A 6 -23.00 -38.26 -55.87
C SER A 6 -23.40 -39.65 -55.37
N SER A 7 -24.48 -39.81 -54.60
CA SER A 7 -25.89 -39.73 -55.05
C SER A 7 -26.91 -39.57 -53.89
N GLY A 8 -28.04 -38.88 -54.12
CA GLY A 8 -29.28 -38.90 -53.27
C GLY A 8 -30.21 -40.08 -53.62
N PRO A 9 -31.56 -39.98 -53.64
CA PRO A 9 -32.53 -39.31 -52.75
C PRO A 9 -33.71 -40.27 -52.31
N THR A 10 -34.74 -39.68 -51.69
CA THR A 10 -36.20 -40.05 -51.70
C THR A 10 -36.83 -40.60 -50.42
N ALA A 11 -37.99 -40.01 -50.13
CA ALA A 11 -38.85 -40.06 -48.95
C ALA A 11 -39.69 -41.34 -48.82
N ASP A 12 -40.11 -41.65 -47.59
CA ASP A 12 -41.54 -41.86 -47.29
C ASP A 12 -41.84 -41.84 -45.78
N GLY A 13 -43.03 -41.36 -45.42
CA GLY A 13 -43.80 -41.91 -44.29
C GLY A 13 -43.73 -41.28 -42.90
N THR A 14 -44.70 -40.40 -42.64
CA THR A 14 -45.59 -40.45 -41.46
C THR A 14 -45.13 -39.84 -40.12
N ILE A 15 -45.75 -38.70 -39.84
CA ILE A 15 -45.97 -38.07 -38.54
C ILE A 15 -46.62 -39.03 -37.52
N ALA A 16 -46.01 -39.17 -36.34
CA ALA A 16 -46.71 -39.60 -35.13
C ALA A 16 -46.15 -38.85 -33.91
N GLU A 17 -47.03 -38.03 -33.36
CA GLU A 17 -47.00 -37.32 -32.10
C GLU A 17 -46.74 -38.27 -30.92
N THR A 18 -45.77 -37.95 -30.07
CA THR A 18 -45.77 -38.36 -28.66
C THR A 18 -45.04 -37.30 -27.86
N ALA A 19 -45.81 -36.35 -27.32
CA ALA A 19 -45.36 -35.50 -26.24
C ALA A 19 -45.21 -36.35 -24.97
N ALA A 20 -44.01 -36.35 -24.38
CA ALA A 20 -43.77 -36.83 -23.03
C ALA A 20 -43.24 -35.66 -22.18
N PRO A 21 -43.77 -35.43 -20.96
CA PRO A 21 -43.39 -34.30 -20.13
C PRO A 21 -42.12 -34.63 -19.34
N ALA A 22 -41.05 -33.86 -19.55
CA ALA A 22 -39.90 -33.87 -18.66
C ALA A 22 -40.02 -32.72 -17.65
N THR A 23 -40.61 -33.08 -16.51
CA THR A 23 -40.68 -32.30 -15.28
C THR A 23 -39.29 -32.12 -14.67
N GLY A 24 -38.98 -30.89 -14.23
CA GLY A 24 -37.93 -30.58 -13.24
C GLY A 24 -36.53 -30.46 -13.86
N THR A 25 -35.75 -29.40 -13.64
CA THR A 25 -35.64 -28.59 -12.43
C THR A 25 -35.05 -27.25 -12.86
N ASN A 26 -35.79 -26.16 -12.69
CA ASN A 26 -35.18 -24.83 -12.70
C ASN A 26 -34.19 -24.77 -11.54
N ARG A 27 -32.91 -25.08 -11.81
CA ARG A 27 -31.82 -24.75 -10.92
C ARG A 27 -31.67 -23.24 -10.99
N THR A 28 -32.49 -22.56 -10.20
CA THR A 28 -32.25 -21.17 -9.83
C THR A 28 -30.98 -21.18 -9.01
N THR A 29 -29.85 -20.94 -9.67
CA THR A 29 -28.60 -20.61 -8.98
C THR A 29 -28.87 -19.28 -8.29
N ALA A 30 -29.29 -19.34 -7.03
CA ALA A 30 -29.33 -18.16 -6.17
C ALA A 30 -27.88 -17.73 -6.00
N THR A 31 -27.46 -16.72 -6.77
CA THR A 31 -26.22 -16.01 -6.52
C THR A 31 -26.41 -15.32 -5.17
N GLN A 32 -25.96 -15.96 -4.09
CA GLN A 32 -25.85 -15.30 -2.80
C GLN A 32 -24.77 -14.24 -2.98
N THR A 33 -25.19 -13.01 -3.27
CA THR A 33 -24.33 -11.84 -3.13
C THR A 33 -24.13 -11.63 -1.64
N THR A 34 -23.17 -12.35 -1.06
CA THR A 34 -22.67 -12.02 0.27
C THR A 34 -21.88 -10.73 0.11
N THR A 35 -22.50 -9.59 0.38
CA THR A 35 -21.78 -8.32 0.48
C THR A 35 -20.73 -8.49 1.58
N ALA A 36 -19.46 -8.57 1.20
CA ALA A 36 -18.39 -8.75 2.17
C ALA A 36 -18.39 -7.56 3.13
N GLU A 37 -18.39 -7.85 4.43
CA GLU A 37 -18.38 -6.81 5.44
C GLU A 37 -17.03 -6.07 5.44
N PRO A 38 -17.04 -4.72 5.46
CA PRO A 38 -15.81 -3.93 5.47
C PRO A 38 -14.91 -4.25 6.69
N VAL A 39 -13.59 -4.15 6.52
CA VAL A 39 -12.63 -4.40 7.61
C VAL A 39 -12.56 -3.16 8.53
N PRO A 40 -12.87 -3.28 9.84
CA PRO A 40 -12.83 -2.15 10.77
C PRO A 40 -11.38 -1.72 11.05
N ALA A 41 -11.15 -0.43 11.32
CA ALA A 41 -9.82 0.10 11.64
C ALA A 41 -9.17 -0.60 12.86
N SER A 42 -9.97 -1.08 13.81
CA SER A 42 -9.51 -1.84 14.98
C SER A 42 -8.98 -3.23 14.65
N ALA A 43 -9.13 -3.71 13.42
CA ALA A 43 -8.51 -4.96 12.96
C ALA A 43 -7.00 -4.83 12.74
N GLY A 44 -6.48 -3.60 12.68
CA GLY A 44 -5.04 -3.34 12.60
C GLY A 44 -4.54 -2.61 13.84
N SER A 45 -3.26 -2.81 14.16
CA SER A 45 -2.48 -1.93 15.01
C SER A 45 -1.30 -1.38 14.20
N PHE A 46 -1.04 -0.08 14.34
CA PHE A 46 0.09 0.58 13.70
C PHE A 46 1.06 1.06 14.78
N ASP A 47 2.35 0.89 14.54
CA ASP A 47 3.44 1.35 15.39
C ASP A 47 4.52 1.97 14.51
N ALA A 48 5.31 2.88 15.09
CA ALA A 48 6.51 3.39 14.47
C ALA A 48 7.57 3.70 15.54
N THR A 49 8.82 3.37 15.25
CA THR A 49 9.93 3.51 16.20
C THR A 49 11.13 4.18 15.55
N LEU A 50 11.86 4.98 16.34
CA LEU A 50 13.18 5.46 15.96
C LEU A 50 14.18 4.34 16.26
N VAL A 51 14.58 3.59 15.24
CA VAL A 51 15.46 2.41 15.38
C VAL A 51 16.94 2.79 15.35
N ARG A 52 17.27 4.00 14.91
CA ARG A 52 18.64 4.53 14.92
C ARG A 52 18.64 6.05 14.99
N ASP A 53 19.43 6.60 15.90
CA ASP A 53 19.67 8.03 16.02
C ASP A 53 20.51 8.60 14.86
N THR A 54 20.54 9.92 14.74
CA THR A 54 21.42 10.61 13.79
C THR A 54 22.86 10.62 14.28
N THR A 55 23.82 10.38 13.39
CA THR A 55 25.26 10.52 13.70
C THR A 55 25.99 11.17 12.53
N ASP A 56 27.28 11.42 12.68
CA ASP A 56 28.12 11.89 11.57
C ASP A 56 28.23 10.86 10.43
N SER A 57 27.96 9.59 10.70
CA SER A 57 28.17 8.47 9.77
C SER A 57 26.89 7.95 9.10
N HIS A 58 25.72 8.25 9.64
CA HIS A 58 24.44 7.86 9.04
C HIS A 58 23.28 8.79 9.45
N PRO A 59 22.23 8.91 8.60
CA PRO A 59 20.99 9.56 8.98
C PRO A 59 20.27 8.79 10.10
N PRO A 60 19.33 9.46 10.80
CA PRO A 60 18.41 8.75 11.68
C PRO A 60 17.48 7.84 10.87
N ARG A 61 16.99 6.79 11.51
CA ARG A 61 16.20 5.75 10.87
C ARG A 61 14.95 5.43 11.66
N VAL A 62 13.83 5.36 10.96
CA VAL A 62 12.53 5.01 11.53
C VAL A 62 12.00 3.73 10.89
N GLU A 63 11.37 2.88 11.69
CA GLU A 63 10.65 1.70 11.23
C GLU A 63 9.16 1.90 11.50
N ALA A 64 8.32 1.59 10.52
CA ALA A 64 6.87 1.63 10.63
C ALA A 64 6.32 0.22 10.44
N THR A 65 5.47 -0.22 11.36
CA THR A 65 4.98 -1.59 11.45
C THR A 65 3.46 -1.58 11.51
N LEU A 66 2.84 -2.46 10.72
CA LEU A 66 1.41 -2.74 10.77
C LEU A 66 1.20 -4.20 11.13
N THR A 67 0.38 -4.45 12.14
CA THR A 67 -0.01 -5.79 12.59
C THR A 67 -1.49 -6.02 12.36
N ASN A 68 -1.84 -7.22 11.92
CA ASN A 68 -3.23 -7.67 11.88
C ASN A 68 -3.65 -8.23 13.24
N GLU A 69 -4.51 -7.51 13.94
CA GLU A 69 -5.05 -7.86 15.27
C GLU A 69 -6.37 -8.64 15.19
N SER A 70 -6.87 -8.89 13.98
CA SER A 70 -8.11 -9.63 13.79
C SER A 70 -7.90 -11.15 13.68
N ASP A 71 -8.98 -11.89 13.70
CA ASP A 71 -9.02 -13.35 13.53
C ASP A 71 -9.08 -13.79 12.05
N ALA A 72 -9.09 -12.82 11.12
CA ALA A 72 -9.17 -13.06 9.69
C ALA A 72 -8.02 -12.37 8.94
N ALA A 73 -7.61 -12.92 7.80
CA ALA A 73 -6.67 -12.24 6.93
C ALA A 73 -7.31 -10.97 6.32
N PHE A 74 -6.50 -9.95 6.07
CA PHE A 74 -6.87 -8.83 5.22
C PHE A 74 -5.78 -8.51 4.22
N THR A 75 -6.15 -7.85 3.13
CA THR A 75 -5.22 -7.38 2.10
C THR A 75 -5.26 -5.86 2.03
N LEU A 76 -4.09 -5.26 2.20
CA LEU A 76 -3.85 -3.83 2.11
C LEU A 76 -3.35 -3.49 0.71
N SER A 77 -3.90 -2.44 0.11
CA SER A 77 -3.40 -1.78 -1.08
C SER A 77 -2.97 -0.36 -0.69
N GLY A 78 -1.67 -0.08 -0.76
CA GLY A 78 -1.12 1.14 -0.20
C GLY A 78 0.27 1.47 -0.74
N GLY A 79 0.30 2.31 -1.78
CA GLY A 79 1.52 2.93 -2.30
C GLY A 79 2.62 1.96 -2.75
N TYR A 80 3.86 2.44 -2.75
CA TYR A 80 5.04 1.75 -3.29
C TYR A 80 5.74 0.84 -2.27
N ALA A 81 5.49 1.01 -0.97
CA ALA A 81 6.17 0.34 0.12
C ALA A 81 5.20 -0.01 1.27
N PRO A 82 4.20 -0.89 1.04
CA PRO A 82 3.33 -1.32 2.12
C PRO A 82 4.16 -1.98 3.25
N PRO A 83 3.78 -1.81 4.52
CA PRO A 83 2.49 -1.29 4.94
C PRO A 83 2.37 0.25 4.93
N PHE A 84 3.45 1.01 4.88
CA PHE A 84 3.41 2.46 5.04
C PHE A 84 4.17 3.16 3.92
N SER A 85 3.51 3.92 3.04
CA SER A 85 4.17 4.50 1.85
C SER A 85 4.31 6.02 1.86
N ALA A 86 4.46 6.66 3.01
CA ALA A 86 4.78 8.09 3.01
C ALA A 86 6.19 8.34 2.46
N SER A 87 6.37 9.40 1.68
CA SER A 87 7.69 9.83 1.16
C SER A 87 8.24 11.06 1.87
N ALA A 88 7.42 11.72 2.69
CA ALA A 88 7.80 12.86 3.47
C ALA A 88 6.99 12.95 4.76
N ALA A 89 7.61 13.48 5.80
CA ALA A 89 6.95 14.01 6.98
C ALA A 89 6.87 15.54 6.85
N ARG A 90 5.68 16.11 6.93
CA ARG A 90 5.46 17.56 6.76
C ARG A 90 5.32 18.24 8.10
N GLU A 91 5.96 19.38 8.27
CA GLU A 91 5.80 20.20 9.46
C GLU A 91 4.33 20.60 9.62
N ARG A 92 3.79 20.51 10.84
CA ARG A 92 2.38 20.87 11.10
C ARG A 92 2.13 22.38 11.12
N ALA A 93 3.12 23.16 11.53
CA ALA A 93 2.99 24.60 11.78
C ALA A 93 3.72 25.47 10.73
N GLY A 94 4.31 24.87 9.71
CA GLY A 94 5.11 25.55 8.71
C GLY A 94 5.22 24.76 7.41
N ASP A 95 6.12 25.20 6.54
CA ASP A 95 6.30 24.63 5.20
C ASP A 95 7.49 23.66 5.12
N ALA A 96 8.19 23.40 6.23
CA ALA A 96 9.32 22.48 6.24
C ALA A 96 8.86 21.03 6.03
N ALA A 97 9.76 20.21 5.50
CA ALA A 97 9.52 18.77 5.34
C ALA A 97 10.80 17.97 5.57
N LEU A 98 10.62 16.75 6.06
CA LEU A 98 11.64 15.73 6.12
C LEU A 98 11.32 14.69 5.04
N ALA A 99 12.32 14.26 4.28
CA ALA A 99 12.16 13.19 3.31
C ALA A 99 12.32 11.83 4.02
N LEU A 100 11.43 10.91 3.69
CA LEU A 100 11.48 9.52 4.13
C LEU A 100 11.94 8.68 2.93
N TYR A 101 13.19 8.23 2.97
CA TYR A 101 13.77 7.43 1.90
C TYR A 101 13.80 5.95 2.32
N PRO A 102 13.10 5.04 1.60
CA PRO A 102 13.02 3.65 1.99
C PRO A 102 14.40 2.99 1.92
N ILE A 103 14.70 2.10 2.85
CA ILE A 103 15.99 1.37 2.82
C ILE A 103 15.91 0.10 1.99
N ASP A 104 14.72 -0.49 1.90
CA ASP A 104 14.44 -1.74 1.20
C ASP A 104 14.59 -1.56 -0.32
N GLU A 105 15.30 -2.50 -0.97
CA GLU A 105 15.62 -2.38 -2.40
C GLU A 105 14.36 -2.44 -3.29
N ASP A 106 13.38 -3.26 -2.91
CA ASP A 106 12.12 -3.38 -3.65
C ASP A 106 11.32 -2.08 -3.57
N ALA A 107 11.34 -1.37 -2.45
CA ALA A 107 10.71 -0.05 -2.33
C ALA A 107 11.53 1.04 -3.05
N ARG A 108 12.86 0.99 -2.97
CA ARG A 108 13.76 2.01 -3.54
C ARG A 108 13.67 2.16 -5.04
N GLN A 109 13.37 1.07 -5.77
CA GLN A 109 13.23 1.12 -7.23
C GLN A 109 12.12 2.10 -7.69
N TYR A 110 11.17 2.41 -6.81
CA TYR A 110 10.05 3.32 -7.07
C TYR A 110 10.30 4.77 -6.64
N VAL A 111 11.45 5.05 -6.02
CA VAL A 111 11.86 6.39 -5.63
C VAL A 111 12.98 6.83 -6.57
N GLN A 112 12.72 7.89 -7.35
CA GLN A 112 13.64 8.37 -8.37
C GLN A 112 14.04 9.82 -8.15
N ARG A 113 15.34 10.09 -8.23
CA ARG A 113 15.84 11.45 -8.24
C ARG A 113 15.60 12.08 -9.61
N VAL A 114 14.88 13.20 -9.63
CA VAL A 114 14.51 13.90 -10.86
C VAL A 114 15.77 14.49 -11.50
N GLY A 115 15.99 14.18 -12.78
CA GLY A 115 17.12 14.73 -13.55
C GLY A 115 18.49 14.15 -13.21
N ALA A 116 18.55 13.03 -12.49
CA ALA A 116 19.81 12.36 -12.16
C ALA A 116 19.84 10.92 -12.68
N ASN A 117 21.06 10.41 -12.92
CA ASN A 117 21.28 9.02 -13.36
C ASN A 117 21.27 8.01 -12.20
N SER A 118 21.13 8.49 -10.96
CA SER A 118 21.09 7.68 -9.75
C SER A 118 20.07 8.25 -8.79
N SER A 119 19.28 7.35 -8.21
CA SER A 119 18.32 7.63 -7.15
C SER A 119 18.87 7.34 -5.75
N ALA A 120 20.15 6.96 -5.66
CA ALA A 120 20.78 6.70 -4.38
C ALA A 120 20.82 7.98 -3.54
N PRO A 121 20.51 7.91 -2.24
CA PRO A 121 20.66 9.05 -1.37
C PRO A 121 22.15 9.39 -1.21
N PRO A 122 22.49 10.62 -0.79
CA PRO A 122 23.87 10.99 -0.59
C PRO A 122 24.53 10.13 0.50
N SER A 123 25.77 9.73 0.23
CA SER A 123 26.59 8.94 1.15
C SER A 123 27.34 9.78 2.18
N ASN A 124 27.31 11.11 2.05
CA ASN A 124 27.98 12.06 2.93
C ASN A 124 27.04 13.21 3.31
N ARG A 125 27.33 13.86 4.42
CA ARG A 125 26.61 15.06 4.85
C ARG A 125 26.97 16.26 3.97
N THR A 126 25.97 17.08 3.66
CA THR A 126 26.13 18.36 2.96
C THR A 126 25.97 19.48 3.98
N ASN A 127 26.99 20.33 4.14
CA ASN A 127 27.01 21.40 5.15
C ASN A 127 26.71 20.88 6.58
N GLY A 128 27.19 19.68 6.90
CA GLY A 128 26.89 19.05 8.20
C GLY A 128 25.45 18.55 8.34
N CYS A 129 24.67 18.39 7.27
CA CYS A 129 23.33 17.80 7.35
C CYS A 129 23.24 16.50 6.55
N TRP A 130 22.52 15.51 7.07
CA TRP A 130 21.93 14.47 6.23
C TRP A 130 20.77 15.10 5.46
N ARG A 131 21.06 15.47 4.22
CA ARG A 131 20.14 16.16 3.33
C ARG A 131 19.91 15.32 2.10
N LEU A 132 18.67 15.26 1.63
CA LEU A 132 18.36 14.70 0.33
C LEU A 132 18.45 15.85 -0.69
N ASP A 133 19.47 15.86 -1.54
CA ASP A 133 19.73 16.96 -2.46
C ASP A 133 18.94 16.83 -3.77
N GLY A 134 18.27 17.90 -4.17
CA GLY A 134 17.40 17.92 -5.35
C GLY A 134 16.03 17.29 -5.11
N SER A 135 15.26 17.12 -6.19
CA SER A 135 13.88 16.64 -6.12
C SER A 135 13.81 15.14 -6.32
N TYR A 136 12.99 14.47 -5.52
CA TYR A 136 12.71 13.05 -5.66
C TYR A 136 11.23 12.85 -5.99
N ALA A 137 10.97 12.02 -6.99
CA ALA A 137 9.65 11.58 -7.39
C ALA A 137 9.43 10.15 -6.89
N VAL A 138 8.20 9.86 -6.51
CA VAL A 138 7.77 8.51 -6.13
C VAL A 138 6.78 8.02 -7.18
N ALA A 139 6.96 6.80 -7.67
CA ALA A 139 6.05 6.22 -8.65
C ALA A 139 4.64 6.10 -8.05
N GLY A 140 3.64 6.57 -8.81
CA GLY A 140 2.22 6.47 -8.46
C GLY A 140 1.69 5.05 -8.68
N ILE A 141 2.19 4.09 -7.91
CA ILE A 141 1.76 2.69 -7.94
C ILE A 141 1.08 2.31 -6.63
N ALA A 142 0.26 1.27 -6.68
CA ALA A 142 -0.28 0.61 -5.50
C ALA A 142 0.21 -0.83 -5.47
N ARG A 143 0.89 -1.21 -4.39
CA ARG A 143 1.26 -2.59 -4.09
C ARG A 143 0.28 -3.17 -3.07
N MET A 144 0.10 -4.48 -3.18
CA MET A 144 -0.74 -5.25 -2.28
C MET A 144 0.13 -5.98 -1.26
N LEU A 145 -0.35 -6.02 -0.02
CA LEU A 145 0.22 -6.76 1.09
C LEU A 145 -0.91 -7.49 1.82
N THR A 146 -0.83 -8.81 1.89
CA THR A 146 -1.78 -9.62 2.68
C THR A 146 -1.16 -9.90 4.03
N LEU A 147 -1.91 -9.68 5.10
CA LEU A 147 -1.54 -10.03 6.47
C LEU A 147 -2.50 -11.07 7.02
N SER A 148 -1.96 -12.21 7.44
CA SER A 148 -2.66 -13.27 8.17
C SER A 148 -3.00 -12.80 9.60
N PRO A 149 -3.91 -13.48 10.32
CA PRO A 149 -4.18 -13.18 11.73
C PRO A 149 -2.90 -13.17 12.57
N GLY A 150 -2.63 -12.08 13.29
CA GLY A 150 -1.43 -11.89 14.11
C GLY A 150 -0.14 -11.59 13.33
N GLU A 151 -0.19 -11.52 12.00
CA GLU A 151 0.99 -11.22 11.18
C GLU A 151 1.29 -9.72 11.19
N SER A 152 2.59 -9.39 11.23
CA SER A 152 3.09 -8.03 11.13
C SER A 152 3.95 -7.89 9.88
N ALA A 153 3.90 -6.71 9.27
CA ALA A 153 4.86 -6.28 8.27
C ALA A 153 5.45 -4.93 8.66
N SER A 154 6.68 -4.68 8.21
CA SER A 154 7.41 -3.47 8.53
C SER A 154 8.07 -2.89 7.30
N VAL A 155 8.23 -1.56 7.30
CA VAL A 155 9.04 -0.83 6.33
C VAL A 155 9.91 0.17 7.07
N THR A 156 11.14 0.34 6.61
CA THR A 156 12.14 1.18 7.27
C THR A 156 12.60 2.30 6.34
N TYR A 157 12.80 3.48 6.94
CA TYR A 157 13.17 4.71 6.26
C TYR A 157 14.40 5.36 6.91
N ASP A 158 15.35 5.77 6.08
CA ASP A 158 16.30 6.80 6.49
C ASP A 158 15.63 8.17 6.31
N VAL A 159 15.79 9.04 7.31
CA VAL A 159 15.16 10.37 7.33
C VAL A 159 16.18 11.43 6.96
N TYR A 160 15.82 12.30 6.04
CA TYR A 160 16.69 13.37 5.55
C TYR A 160 16.00 14.73 5.66
N THR A 161 16.80 15.78 5.85
CA THR A 161 16.31 17.15 5.65
C THR A 161 15.99 17.36 4.16
N SER A 162 14.82 17.93 3.86
CA SER A 162 14.44 18.34 2.51
C SER A 162 14.75 19.83 2.27
N GLY A 163 15.17 20.17 1.06
CA GLY A 163 15.41 21.55 0.64
C GLY A 163 16.66 22.21 1.24
N ASP A 164 16.77 23.51 1.03
CA ASP A 164 17.86 24.35 1.52
C ASP A 164 17.45 25.02 2.84
N GLY A 165 18.17 24.76 3.93
CA GLY A 165 17.84 25.31 5.24
C GLY A 165 18.74 24.79 6.36
N ALA A 166 18.30 24.95 7.60
CA ALA A 166 18.93 24.33 8.76
C ALA A 166 18.82 22.79 8.69
N CYS A 167 19.74 22.07 9.34
CA CYS A 167 19.61 20.62 9.48
C CYS A 167 18.42 20.33 10.39
N PHE A 168 17.46 19.52 9.96
CA PHE A 168 16.31 19.12 10.78
C PHE A 168 15.73 20.29 11.59
N PRO A 169 15.09 21.28 10.96
CA PRO A 169 14.55 22.42 11.69
C PRO A 169 13.60 21.97 12.80
N ASP A 170 13.66 22.62 13.96
CA ASP A 170 12.79 22.29 15.09
C ASP A 170 11.32 22.40 14.70
N GLY A 171 10.54 21.38 15.06
CA GLY A 171 9.14 21.30 14.69
C GLY A 171 8.55 19.91 14.90
N ASP A 172 7.25 19.79 14.64
CA ASP A 172 6.53 18.53 14.68
C ASP A 172 6.13 18.14 13.26
N TYR A 173 6.65 17.01 12.78
CA TYR A 173 6.53 16.59 11.38
C TYR A 173 5.66 15.35 11.27
N LEU A 174 4.49 15.48 10.63
CA LEU A 174 3.55 14.38 10.41
C LEU A 174 3.86 13.66 9.11
N ALA A 175 4.14 12.36 9.22
CA ALA A 175 4.11 11.42 8.10
C ALA A 175 2.80 10.65 8.16
N GLU A 176 1.99 10.76 7.12
CA GLU A 176 0.66 10.14 7.05
C GLU A 176 0.55 9.24 5.81
N HIS A 177 -0.16 8.12 5.96
CA HIS A 177 -0.43 7.17 4.91
C HIS A 177 -1.90 6.77 4.90
N ALA A 178 -2.50 6.85 3.72
CA ALA A 178 -3.82 6.30 3.44
C ALA A 178 -3.67 4.98 2.68
N ALA A 179 -4.29 3.92 3.20
CA ALA A 179 -4.32 2.61 2.59
C ALA A 179 -5.75 2.12 2.41
N ARG A 180 -5.99 1.30 1.38
CA ARG A 180 -7.27 0.60 1.19
C ARG A 180 -7.14 -0.83 1.68
N VAL A 181 -8.11 -1.29 2.47
CA VAL A 181 -8.07 -2.62 3.11
C VAL A 181 -9.31 -3.41 2.76
N SER A 182 -9.15 -4.61 2.18
CA SER A 182 -10.21 -5.56 1.92
C SER A 182 -10.03 -6.83 2.75
N ARG A 183 -11.13 -7.55 3.01
CA ARG A 183 -11.09 -8.80 3.76
C ARG A 183 -10.49 -9.93 2.89
N GLY A 184 -9.78 -10.84 3.54
CA GLY A 184 -9.21 -12.02 2.91
C GLY A 184 -7.88 -11.77 2.20
N THR A 185 -7.51 -12.70 1.33
CA THR A 185 -6.20 -12.74 0.65
C THR A 185 -6.23 -12.13 -0.74
N HIS A 186 -7.32 -11.47 -1.12
CA HIS A 186 -7.45 -10.78 -2.40
C HIS A 186 -7.91 -9.36 -2.17
N TYR A 187 -7.32 -8.43 -2.91
CA TYR A 187 -7.77 -7.05 -2.90
C TYR A 187 -9.09 -6.93 -3.68
N ASP A 188 -10.12 -6.38 -3.04
CA ASP A 188 -11.38 -6.04 -3.68
C ASP A 188 -11.69 -4.56 -3.39
N ASP A 189 -11.60 -3.75 -4.45
CA ASP A 189 -11.81 -2.30 -4.34
C ASP A 189 -13.23 -1.96 -3.89
N ALA A 190 -14.23 -2.73 -4.35
CA ALA A 190 -15.65 -2.48 -4.10
C ALA A 190 -16.04 -2.67 -2.63
N THR A 191 -15.30 -3.50 -1.91
CA THR A 191 -15.52 -3.80 -0.48
C THR A 191 -14.40 -3.26 0.42
N SER A 192 -13.46 -2.51 -0.17
CA SER A 192 -12.34 -1.93 0.55
C SER A 192 -12.76 -0.81 1.51
N THR A 193 -12.04 -0.69 2.62
CA THR A 193 -12.15 0.45 3.54
C THR A 193 -10.86 1.25 3.53
N ALA A 194 -10.97 2.57 3.51
CA ALA A 194 -9.83 3.45 3.65
C ALA A 194 -9.41 3.57 5.12
N TRP A 195 -8.16 3.24 5.41
CA TRP A 195 -7.49 3.45 6.70
C TRP A 195 -6.49 4.60 6.56
N LEU A 196 -6.46 5.47 7.57
CA LEU A 196 -5.51 6.57 7.71
C LEU A 196 -4.70 6.38 8.98
N TYR A 197 -3.38 6.37 8.88
CA TYR A 197 -2.46 6.23 10.01
C TYR A 197 -1.11 6.84 9.67
N GLY A 198 -0.28 7.02 10.70
CA GLY A 198 0.98 7.72 10.55
C GLY A 198 1.71 7.92 11.85
N PHE A 199 2.74 8.74 11.82
CA PHE A 199 3.49 9.12 13.01
C PHE A 199 3.96 10.56 12.91
N THR A 200 4.16 11.18 14.05
CA THR A 200 4.73 12.51 14.19
C THR A 200 6.15 12.39 14.72
N LEU A 201 7.11 12.96 14.00
CA LEU A 201 8.49 13.14 14.45
C LEU A 201 8.61 14.48 15.18
N HIS A 202 9.13 14.46 16.40
CA HIS A 202 9.42 15.65 17.17
C HIS A 202 10.89 15.99 17.01
N VAL A 203 11.16 17.09 16.31
CA VAL A 203 12.52 17.57 16.07
C VAL A 203 12.82 18.72 17.01
N ARG A 204 13.89 18.58 17.80
CA ARG A 204 14.36 19.59 18.77
C ARG A 204 15.87 19.64 18.71
N ASP A 205 16.46 20.83 18.85
CA ASP A 205 17.91 21.04 18.79
C ASP A 205 18.55 20.41 17.53
N ASN A 206 17.84 20.45 16.39
CA ASN A 206 18.27 19.85 15.12
C ASN A 206 18.42 18.32 15.11
N THR A 207 17.77 17.61 16.03
CA THR A 207 17.71 16.14 16.05
C THR A 207 16.28 15.63 16.24
N ILE A 208 16.00 14.41 15.80
CA ILE A 208 14.75 13.72 16.12
C ILE A 208 14.82 13.31 17.59
N ALA A 209 14.09 14.03 18.44
CA ALA A 209 14.09 13.83 19.89
C ALA A 209 13.14 12.69 20.31
N SER A 210 12.01 12.55 19.61
CA SER A 210 11.03 11.50 19.85
C SER A 210 10.10 11.30 18.65
N LEU A 211 9.29 10.25 18.73
CA LEU A 211 8.27 9.90 17.75
C LEU A 211 6.99 9.51 18.48
N ASN A 212 5.85 10.01 18.00
CA ASN A 212 4.51 9.61 18.48
C ASN A 212 3.69 8.98 17.35
N VAL A 213 3.03 7.87 17.65
CA VAL A 213 2.21 7.12 16.69
C VAL A 213 0.81 7.74 16.60
N GLU A 214 0.32 7.93 15.39
CA GLU A 214 -1.07 8.30 15.11
C GLU A 214 -1.91 7.03 14.94
N LYS A 215 -3.09 7.01 15.59
CA LYS A 215 -3.98 5.84 15.54
C LYS A 215 -4.51 5.62 14.14
N ILE A 216 -4.76 4.35 13.81
CA ILE A 216 -5.52 4.00 12.61
C ILE A 216 -6.94 4.51 12.77
N THR A 217 -7.38 5.31 11.81
CA THR A 217 -8.75 5.79 11.70
C THR A 217 -9.33 5.34 10.37
N ARG A 218 -10.65 5.15 10.32
CA ARG A 218 -11.35 5.00 9.05
C ARG A 218 -11.40 6.38 8.40
N ALA A 219 -10.82 6.53 7.22
CA ALA A 219 -11.00 7.77 6.46
C ALA A 219 -12.48 7.87 6.06
N GLY A 220 -13.12 9.00 6.37
CA GLY A 220 -14.49 9.25 5.95
C GLY A 220 -14.60 9.13 4.43
N GLY A 221 -15.59 8.38 3.94
CA GLY A 221 -15.86 8.30 2.50
C GLY A 221 -16.14 9.71 1.97
N ALA A 222 -15.39 10.13 0.96
CA ALA A 222 -15.74 11.29 0.14
C ALA A 222 -16.97 10.97 -0.71
#